data_AF-A0A7C6QXB3-F1
#
_entry.id   AF-A0A7C6QXB3-F1
#
_cell.length_a   1.000
_cell.length_b   1.000
_cell.length_c   1.000
_cell.angle_alpha   90.00
_cell.angle_beta   90.00
_cell.angle_gamma   90.00
#
_symmetry.space_group_name_H-M   'P 1'
#
loop_
_entity.id
_entity.type
_entity.pdbx_description
1 polymer ?
#
loop_
_entity_poly.entity_id
_entity_poly.type
_entity_poly.pdbx_seq_one_letter_code
_entity_poly.pdbx_strand_id
1 'polypeptide(L)'
;MLPKSYISISQIQSYLRCPAQYCLKYVKGITAPPNKSFTVGKVVHSAIEQNYKQKMQSGVDLPLDFIRDITATEFDRQAPLTDWGEDDPGKAKDEAIALATLYHQEVAPTVMPAAVELRVEVEFENVDYSLLGFIDLIDSEGYIRDTKTAARTPSEDEASKSLQLTTYYLAYQINYGCEPAGVKLDYLVNTKTPKYVQLQAARTQEDIDRLLRLIGRVAGAISAGNFYPNPTSFMCSEKNCQYWQHCQKEF
;
A
#
# COMPACT_ATOMS: atom_id res chain seq x y z
N MET A 1 6.25 -25.06 4.53
CA MET A 1 6.41 -23.94 5.48
C MET A 1 6.61 -22.68 4.68
N LEU A 2 6.02 -21.58 5.13
CA LEU A 2 6.24 -20.27 4.50
C LEU A 2 7.69 -19.80 4.71
N PRO A 3 8.22 -18.90 3.85
CA PRO A 3 9.56 -18.34 4.04
C PRO A 3 9.75 -17.57 5.36
N LYS A 4 8.64 -17.11 5.96
CA LYS A 4 8.58 -16.44 7.27
C LYS A 4 7.38 -17.00 8.04
N SER A 5 7.37 -16.83 9.36
CA SER A 5 6.23 -17.19 10.23
C SER A 5 5.00 -16.28 10.07
N TYR A 6 4.97 -15.44 9.02
CA TYR A 6 3.83 -14.58 8.70
C TYR A 6 3.66 -14.46 7.19
N ILE A 7 2.44 -14.06 6.80
CA ILE A 7 2.10 -13.58 5.46
C ILE A 7 1.51 -12.18 5.56
N SER A 8 1.79 -11.30 4.60
CA SER A 8 1.19 -9.96 4.52
C SER A 8 0.32 -9.79 3.29
N ILE A 9 -0.55 -8.77 3.29
CA ILE A 9 -1.40 -8.49 2.14
C ILE A 9 -0.60 -8.11 0.88
N SER A 10 0.52 -7.40 1.05
CA SER A 10 1.44 -7.08 -0.04
C SER A 10 2.12 -8.34 -0.61
N GLN A 11 2.43 -9.32 0.25
CA GLN A 11 2.92 -10.64 -0.17
C GLN A 11 1.87 -11.40 -0.98
N ILE A 12 0.61 -11.41 -0.51
CA ILE A 12 -0.52 -12.04 -1.21
C ILE A 12 -0.74 -11.39 -2.57
N GLN A 13 -0.85 -10.06 -2.64
CA GLN A 13 -1.00 -9.33 -3.89
C GLN A 13 0.18 -9.55 -4.85
N SER A 14 1.40 -9.64 -4.34
CA SER A 14 2.58 -9.96 -5.15
C SER A 14 2.48 -11.36 -5.76
N TYR A 15 2.04 -12.36 -4.99
CA TYR A 15 1.87 -13.73 -5.47
C TYR A 15 0.75 -13.82 -6.52
N LEU A 16 -0.40 -13.18 -6.27
CA LEU A 16 -1.52 -13.15 -7.21
C LEU A 16 -1.16 -12.46 -8.53
N ARG A 17 -0.27 -11.45 -8.50
CA ARG A 17 0.25 -10.83 -9.71
C ARG A 17 1.14 -11.80 -10.50
N CYS A 18 2.13 -12.40 -9.83
CA CYS A 18 3.04 -13.38 -10.43
C CYS A 18 3.78 -14.19 -9.35
N PRO A 19 3.57 -15.51 -9.25
CA PRO A 19 4.28 -16.37 -8.28
C PRO A 19 5.81 -16.37 -8.44
N ALA A 20 6.33 -16.32 -9.67
CA ALA A 20 7.77 -16.16 -9.91
C ALA A 20 8.32 -14.84 -9.34
N GLN A 21 7.61 -13.72 -9.49
CA GLN A 21 7.99 -12.44 -8.86
C GLN A 21 8.02 -12.56 -7.34
N TYR A 22 7.02 -13.23 -6.74
CA TYR A 22 7.01 -13.49 -5.31
C TYR A 22 8.25 -14.30 -4.88
N CYS A 23 8.59 -15.36 -5.61
CA CYS A 23 9.76 -16.20 -5.32
C CYS A 23 11.06 -15.38 -5.34
N LEU A 24 11.32 -14.67 -6.44
CA LEU A 24 12.54 -13.87 -6.61
C LEU A 24 12.69 -12.86 -5.47
N LYS A 25 11.60 -12.17 -5.10
CA LYS A 25 11.61 -11.15 -4.05
C LYS A 25 11.70 -11.73 -2.63
N TYR A 26 10.79 -12.62 -2.27
CA TYR A 26 10.57 -13.01 -0.86
C TYR A 26 11.24 -14.33 -0.47
N VAL A 27 11.48 -15.23 -1.43
CA VAL A 27 12.16 -16.51 -1.18
C VAL A 27 13.66 -16.36 -1.42
N LYS A 28 14.04 -15.73 -2.54
CA LYS A 28 15.45 -15.56 -2.92
C LYS A 28 16.08 -14.25 -2.44
N GLY A 29 15.29 -13.32 -1.92
CA GLY A 29 15.78 -12.05 -1.39
C GLY A 29 16.36 -11.11 -2.45
N ILE A 30 16.00 -11.29 -3.72
CA ILE A 30 16.49 -10.42 -4.80
C ILE A 30 15.82 -9.05 -4.65
N THR A 31 16.65 -8.06 -4.36
CA THR A 31 16.22 -6.67 -4.25
C THR A 31 16.26 -6.03 -5.63
N ALA A 32 15.15 -5.41 -6.01
CA ALA A 32 15.08 -4.58 -7.21
C ALA A 32 14.77 -3.14 -6.78
N PRO A 33 15.37 -2.14 -7.44
CA PRO A 33 15.12 -0.74 -7.12
C PRO A 33 13.64 -0.38 -7.36
N PRO A 34 13.04 0.50 -6.54
CA PRO A 34 11.72 1.05 -6.83
C PRO A 34 11.76 1.89 -8.11
N ASN A 35 10.63 1.98 -8.81
CA ASN A 35 10.44 2.91 -9.91
C ASN A 35 9.89 4.25 -9.41
N LYS A 36 9.79 5.24 -10.33
CA LYS A 36 9.20 6.57 -10.05
C LYS A 36 7.91 6.49 -9.24
N SER A 37 6.92 5.72 -9.68
CA SER A 37 5.60 5.67 -9.05
C SER A 37 5.64 5.16 -7.61
N PHE A 38 6.45 4.13 -7.34
CA PHE A 38 6.65 3.63 -5.98
C PHE A 38 7.34 4.67 -5.08
N THR A 39 8.36 5.36 -5.60
CA THR A 39 9.08 6.39 -4.86
C THR A 39 8.19 7.58 -4.52
N VAL A 40 7.44 8.11 -5.50
CA VAL A 40 6.49 9.21 -5.27
C VAL A 40 5.45 8.83 -4.22
N GLY A 41 4.80 7.67 -4.37
CA GLY A 41 3.80 7.20 -3.40
C GLY A 41 4.39 7.09 -2.00
N LYS A 42 5.56 6.46 -1.84
CA LYS A 42 6.23 6.30 -0.55
C LYS A 42 6.54 7.65 0.12
N VAL A 43 7.08 8.60 -0.63
CA VAL A 43 7.43 9.93 -0.13
C VAL A 43 6.18 10.68 0.35
N VAL A 44 5.09 10.61 -0.42
CA VAL A 44 3.81 11.24 -0.07
C VAL A 44 3.22 10.60 1.21
N HIS A 45 3.21 9.27 1.32
CA HIS A 45 2.76 8.59 2.53
C HIS A 45 3.59 9.00 3.76
N SER A 46 4.91 9.08 3.63
CA SER A 46 5.79 9.51 4.72
C SER A 46 5.45 10.92 5.23
N ALA A 47 5.13 11.86 4.34
CA ALA A 47 4.73 13.22 4.73
C ALA A 47 3.37 13.22 5.44
N ILE A 48 2.40 12.44 4.95
CA ILE A 48 1.07 12.28 5.54
C ILE A 48 1.18 11.66 6.94
N GLU A 49 1.96 10.60 7.07
CA GLU A 49 2.23 9.90 8.33
C GLU A 49 2.82 10.85 9.37
N GLN A 50 3.85 11.63 9.00
CA GLN A 50 4.47 12.60 9.90
C GLN A 50 3.47 13.67 10.36
N ASN A 51 2.63 14.17 9.46
CA ASN A 51 1.57 15.11 9.82
C ASN A 51 0.59 14.49 10.83
N TYR A 52 0.09 13.28 10.55
CA TYR A 52 -0.91 12.68 11.43
C TYR A 52 -0.34 12.22 12.76
N LYS A 53 0.88 11.69 12.82
CA LYS A 53 1.54 11.31 14.08
C LYS A 53 1.64 12.50 15.04
N GLN A 54 1.99 13.69 14.55
CA GLN A 54 2.01 14.87 15.40
C GLN A 54 0.59 15.42 15.66
N LYS A 55 -0.31 15.40 14.66
CA LYS A 55 -1.69 15.86 14.82
C LYS A 55 -2.47 15.05 15.86
N MET A 56 -2.19 13.75 15.99
CA MET A 56 -2.74 12.93 17.08
C MET A 56 -2.42 13.49 18.47
N GLN A 57 -1.28 14.18 18.62
CA GLN A 57 -0.82 14.74 19.90
C GLN A 57 -1.25 16.20 20.08
N SER A 58 -1.17 17.00 19.01
CA SER A 58 -1.39 18.44 19.04
C SER A 58 -2.81 18.88 18.69
N GLY A 59 -3.57 18.03 17.98
CA GLY A 59 -4.87 18.35 17.40
C GLY A 59 -4.82 19.28 16.17
N VAL A 60 -3.63 19.67 15.70
CA VAL A 60 -3.45 20.67 14.63
C VAL A 60 -2.53 20.10 13.55
N ASP A 61 -2.79 20.39 12.27
CA ASP A 61 -1.90 20.01 11.17
C ASP A 61 -0.56 20.77 11.20
N LEU A 62 0.51 20.16 10.69
CA LEU A 62 1.79 20.85 10.48
C LEU A 62 1.60 22.02 9.50
N PRO A 63 2.40 23.10 9.60
CA PRO A 63 2.40 24.15 8.59
C PRO A 63 2.71 23.60 7.20
N LEU A 64 2.08 24.16 6.16
CA LEU A 64 2.23 23.66 4.79
C LEU A 64 3.69 23.67 4.31
N ASP A 65 4.46 24.72 4.64
CA ASP A 65 5.88 24.78 4.23
C ASP A 65 6.69 23.65 4.87
N PHE A 66 6.35 23.26 6.10
CA PHE A 66 6.98 22.10 6.74
C PHE A 66 6.64 20.80 6.02
N ILE A 67 5.40 20.61 5.56
CA ILE A 67 5.01 19.45 4.74
C ILE A 67 5.80 19.39 3.44
N ARG A 68 5.99 20.53 2.77
CA ARG A 68 6.79 20.60 1.54
C ARG A 68 8.24 20.22 1.79
N ASP A 69 8.83 20.73 2.88
CA ASP A 69 10.21 20.47 3.26
C ASP A 69 10.46 19.00 3.61
N ILE A 70 9.61 18.37 4.42
CA ILE A 70 9.74 16.93 4.75
C ILE A 70 9.56 16.05 3.51
N THR A 71 8.64 16.43 2.61
CA THR A 71 8.40 15.70 1.35
C THR A 71 9.64 15.79 0.46
N ALA A 72 10.19 16.99 0.29
CA ALA A 72 11.40 17.23 -0.50
C ALA A 72 12.61 16.47 0.07
N THR A 73 12.77 16.49 1.39
CA THR A 73 13.89 15.83 2.10
C THR A 73 13.81 14.30 1.96
N GLU A 74 12.63 13.72 2.16
CA GLU A 74 12.44 12.28 1.99
C GLU A 74 12.61 11.87 0.53
N PHE A 75 12.16 12.70 -0.42
CA PHE A 75 12.41 12.47 -1.84
C PHE A 75 13.91 12.40 -2.15
N ASP A 76 14.70 13.38 -1.69
CA ASP A 76 16.15 13.42 -1.93
C ASP A 76 16.87 12.20 -1.33
N ARG A 77 16.31 11.62 -0.26
CA ARG A 77 16.80 10.37 0.32
C ARG A 77 16.46 9.13 -0.50
N GLN A 78 15.27 9.08 -1.12
CA GLN A 78 14.84 7.94 -1.95
C GLN A 78 15.38 8.01 -3.39
N ALA A 79 15.65 9.20 -3.92
CA ALA A 79 16.02 9.38 -5.32
C ALA A 79 17.26 8.59 -5.77
N PRO A 80 18.35 8.50 -4.96
CA PRO A 80 19.52 7.68 -5.31
C PRO A 80 19.26 6.17 -5.35
N LEU A 81 18.17 5.71 -4.73
CA LEU A 81 17.79 4.30 -4.66
C LEU A 81 16.79 3.91 -5.75
N THR A 82 16.31 4.89 -6.53
CA THR A 82 15.22 4.72 -7.49
C THR A 82 15.78 4.46 -8.89
N ASP A 83 15.20 3.47 -9.57
CA ASP A 83 15.40 3.31 -11.01
C ASP A 83 14.44 4.25 -11.75
N TRP A 84 15.00 5.31 -12.30
CA TRP A 84 14.27 6.35 -13.01
C TRP A 84 13.94 5.95 -14.45
N GLY A 85 14.66 5.00 -15.05
CA GLY A 85 14.54 4.72 -16.48
C GLY A 85 14.62 6.01 -17.33
N GLU A 86 13.50 6.38 -17.96
CA GLU A 86 13.36 7.59 -18.79
C GLU A 86 12.72 8.78 -18.04
N ASP A 87 12.30 8.60 -16.79
CA ASP A 87 11.67 9.63 -15.98
C ASP A 87 12.67 10.67 -15.45
N ASP A 88 12.19 11.90 -15.28
CA ASP A 88 12.96 13.01 -14.72
C ASP A 88 12.77 13.08 -13.18
N PRO A 89 13.83 12.88 -12.37
CA PRO A 89 13.75 12.95 -10.92
C PRO A 89 13.28 14.31 -10.39
N GLY A 90 13.66 15.41 -11.04
CA GLY A 90 13.26 16.76 -10.64
C GLY A 90 11.75 16.94 -10.77
N LYS A 91 11.18 16.52 -11.91
CA LYS A 91 9.73 16.54 -12.11
C LYS A 91 9.00 15.62 -11.14
N ALA A 92 9.55 14.44 -10.86
CA ALA A 92 8.96 13.52 -9.89
C ALA A 92 8.96 14.10 -8.46
N LYS A 93 9.97 14.91 -8.10
CA LYS A 93 10.02 15.65 -6.83
C LYS A 93 8.90 16.68 -6.76
N ASP A 94 8.75 17.48 -7.82
CA ASP A 94 7.69 18.48 -7.91
C ASP A 94 6.30 17.83 -7.82
N GLU A 95 6.10 16.69 -8.50
CA GLU A 95 4.88 15.89 -8.42
C GLU A 95 4.60 15.41 -6.97
N ALA A 96 5.60 14.87 -6.27
CA ALA A 96 5.44 14.42 -4.89
C ALA A 96 5.05 15.57 -3.95
N ILE A 97 5.71 16.73 -4.08
CA ILE A 97 5.40 17.94 -3.29
C ILE A 97 3.99 18.44 -3.60
N ALA A 98 3.58 18.45 -4.86
CA ALA A 98 2.24 18.86 -5.27
C ALA A 98 1.15 17.94 -4.68
N LEU A 99 1.36 16.62 -4.70
CA LEU A 99 0.41 15.64 -4.14
C LEU A 99 0.33 15.74 -2.61
N ALA A 100 1.46 15.88 -1.92
CA ALA A 100 1.48 16.09 -0.48
C ALA A 100 0.81 17.42 -0.08
N THR A 101 1.03 18.48 -0.85
CA THR A 101 0.35 19.78 -0.69
C THR A 101 -1.16 19.63 -0.87
N LEU A 102 -1.60 18.96 -1.93
CA LEU A 102 -3.02 18.70 -2.20
C LEU A 102 -3.68 17.96 -1.02
N TYR A 103 -3.06 16.89 -0.54
CA TYR A 103 -3.57 16.14 0.60
C TYR A 103 -3.67 17.00 1.86
N HIS A 104 -2.64 17.78 2.15
CA HIS A 104 -2.59 18.67 3.31
C HIS A 104 -3.68 19.75 3.28
N GLN A 105 -4.02 20.26 2.10
CA GLN A 105 -5.01 21.33 1.96
C GLN A 105 -6.44 20.81 1.93
N GLU A 106 -6.70 19.70 1.23
CA GLU A 106 -8.07 19.22 0.99
C GLU A 106 -8.52 18.13 1.97
N VAL A 107 -7.61 17.25 2.38
CA VAL A 107 -7.98 16.04 3.13
C VAL A 107 -7.62 16.18 4.60
N ALA A 108 -6.36 16.49 4.90
CA ALA A 108 -5.84 16.52 6.27
C ALA A 108 -6.69 17.34 7.26
N PRO A 109 -7.21 18.54 6.92
CA PRO A 109 -8.00 19.36 7.85
C PRO A 109 -9.34 18.72 8.23
N THR A 110 -9.87 17.85 7.37
CA THR A 110 -11.15 17.16 7.57
C THR A 110 -11.03 15.86 8.37
N VAL A 111 -9.79 15.43 8.67
CA VAL A 111 -9.52 14.13 9.30
C VAL A 111 -8.80 14.34 10.63
N MET A 112 -9.39 13.82 11.70
CA MET A 112 -8.74 13.68 12.99
C MET A 112 -8.25 12.22 13.16
N PRO A 113 -6.94 11.97 13.28
CA PRO A 113 -6.41 10.62 13.42
C PRO A 113 -6.67 10.01 14.80
N ALA A 114 -7.10 8.75 14.85
CA ALA A 114 -7.17 7.93 16.06
C ALA A 114 -6.02 6.93 16.17
N ALA A 115 -5.51 6.43 15.03
CA ALA A 115 -4.28 5.64 14.95
C ALA A 115 -3.61 5.86 13.60
N VAL A 116 -2.27 5.83 13.57
CA VAL A 116 -1.45 6.07 12.36
C VAL A 116 -0.37 5.01 12.27
N GLU A 117 -0.21 4.39 11.09
CA GLU A 117 0.73 3.28 10.85
C GLU A 117 0.59 2.16 11.90
N LEU A 118 -0.66 1.78 12.19
CA LEU A 118 -0.95 0.80 13.22
C LEU A 118 -0.54 -0.60 12.75
N ARG A 119 0.53 -1.13 13.35
CA ARG A 119 0.93 -2.53 13.14
C ARG A 119 -0.14 -3.45 13.73
N VAL A 120 -0.68 -4.34 12.90
CA VAL A 120 -1.69 -5.32 13.27
C VAL A 120 -1.23 -6.73 12.91
N GLU A 121 -1.54 -7.68 13.77
CA GLU A 121 -1.25 -9.10 13.55
C GLU A 121 -2.47 -9.93 13.90
N VAL A 122 -2.85 -10.79 12.98
CA VAL A 122 -3.97 -11.73 13.14
C VAL A 122 -3.39 -13.12 13.21
N GLU A 123 -3.51 -13.74 14.37
CA GLU A 123 -3.15 -15.14 14.58
C GLU A 123 -4.29 -16.07 14.17
N PHE A 124 -3.94 -17.25 13.68
CA PHE A 124 -4.90 -18.28 13.27
C PHE A 124 -4.64 -19.55 14.07
N GLU A 125 -5.70 -20.17 14.59
CA GLU A 125 -5.55 -21.36 15.43
C GLU A 125 -5.11 -22.62 14.67
N ASN A 126 -5.40 -22.69 13.36
CA ASN A 126 -5.26 -23.89 12.55
C ASN A 126 -4.06 -23.90 11.60
N VAL A 127 -3.21 -22.85 11.62
CA VAL A 127 -2.01 -22.75 10.78
C VAL A 127 -0.84 -22.16 11.59
N ASP A 128 0.38 -22.39 11.11
CA ASP A 128 1.64 -22.01 11.78
C ASP A 128 2.17 -20.62 11.37
N TYR A 129 1.30 -19.78 10.81
CA TYR A 129 1.64 -18.43 10.38
C TYR A 129 0.57 -17.42 10.79
N SER A 130 0.98 -16.16 10.99
CA SER A 130 0.08 -15.03 11.21
C SER A 130 -0.16 -14.21 9.94
N LEU A 131 -1.22 -13.41 9.91
CA LEU A 131 -1.42 -12.35 8.92
C LEU A 131 -0.95 -11.01 9.50
N LEU A 132 0.13 -10.47 8.93
CA LEU A 132 0.75 -9.22 9.35
C LEU A 132 0.34 -8.06 8.43
N GLY A 133 -0.04 -6.93 9.02
CA GLY A 133 -0.39 -5.71 8.30
C GLY A 133 0.01 -4.44 9.05
N PHE A 134 -0.08 -3.33 8.34
CA PHE A 134 0.11 -1.97 8.86
C PHE A 134 -1.05 -1.16 8.33
N ILE A 135 -1.94 -0.68 9.19
CA ILE A 135 -3.06 0.17 8.77
C ILE A 135 -2.56 1.61 8.72
N ASP A 136 -2.58 2.21 7.53
CA ASP A 136 -2.07 3.57 7.28
C ASP A 136 -2.71 4.59 8.24
N LEU A 137 -4.05 4.59 8.33
CA LEU A 137 -4.79 5.52 9.16
C LEU A 137 -6.14 4.94 9.62
N ILE A 138 -6.46 5.15 10.88
CA ILE A 138 -7.81 5.04 11.43
C ILE A 138 -8.19 6.45 11.90
N ASP A 139 -9.32 6.99 11.44
CA ASP A 139 -9.81 8.29 11.91
C ASP A 139 -10.68 8.17 13.16
N SER A 140 -10.94 9.30 13.82
CA SER A 140 -11.73 9.36 15.05
C SER A 140 -13.21 8.98 14.88
N GLU A 141 -13.69 8.91 13.64
CA GLU A 141 -15.03 8.41 13.31
C GLU A 141 -15.05 6.88 13.13
N GLY A 142 -13.89 6.22 13.22
CA GLY A 142 -13.76 4.78 13.08
C GLY A 142 -13.67 4.31 11.61
N TYR A 143 -13.40 5.20 10.65
CA TYR A 143 -13.06 4.80 9.29
C TYR A 143 -11.60 4.40 9.19
N ILE A 144 -11.37 3.29 8.48
CA ILE A 144 -10.05 2.86 8.03
C ILE A 144 -9.77 3.56 6.70
N ARG A 145 -8.62 4.23 6.58
CA ARG A 145 -8.22 4.98 5.40
C ARG A 145 -6.88 4.48 4.87
N ASP A 146 -6.81 4.32 3.57
CA ASP A 146 -5.58 4.01 2.84
C ASP A 146 -5.42 5.04 1.72
N THR A 147 -4.28 5.72 1.69
CA THR A 147 -4.00 6.73 0.66
C THR A 147 -3.35 6.06 -0.54
N LYS A 148 -3.61 6.55 -1.75
CA LYS A 148 -2.96 6.06 -2.97
C LYS A 148 -2.63 7.21 -3.90
N THR A 149 -1.43 7.20 -4.48
CA THR A 149 -1.10 8.06 -5.61
C THR A 149 -1.37 7.32 -6.91
N ALA A 150 -2.03 7.95 -7.89
CA ALA A 150 -2.33 7.32 -9.17
C ALA A 150 -2.19 8.29 -10.34
N ALA A 151 -1.75 7.79 -11.51
CA ALA A 151 -1.69 8.60 -12.73
C ALA A 151 -3.06 8.80 -13.40
N ARG A 152 -4.08 8.03 -12.99
CA ARG A 152 -5.44 8.05 -13.55
C ARG A 152 -6.46 7.98 -12.43
N THR A 153 -7.64 8.51 -12.70
CA THR A 153 -8.79 8.37 -11.79
C THR A 153 -9.14 6.88 -11.66
N PRO A 154 -9.26 6.34 -10.43
CA PRO A 154 -9.67 4.95 -10.22
C PRO A 154 -11.11 4.72 -10.65
N SER A 155 -11.50 3.45 -10.86
CA SER A 155 -12.92 3.10 -11.02
C SER A 155 -13.66 3.20 -9.68
N GLU A 156 -14.96 3.46 -9.73
CA GLU A 156 -15.79 3.64 -8.53
C GLU A 156 -15.81 2.41 -7.62
N ASP A 157 -15.61 1.22 -8.19
CA ASP A 157 -15.64 -0.06 -7.49
C ASP A 157 -14.29 -0.46 -6.87
N GLU A 158 -13.23 0.33 -7.03
CA GLU A 158 -11.89 0.00 -6.54
C GLU A 158 -11.86 -0.22 -5.01
N ALA A 159 -12.54 0.64 -4.26
CA ALA A 159 -12.66 0.49 -2.80
C ALA A 159 -13.42 -0.78 -2.39
N SER A 160 -14.37 -1.26 -3.19
CA SER A 160 -15.10 -2.52 -2.91
C SER A 160 -14.24 -3.76 -3.16
N LYS A 161 -13.33 -3.69 -4.15
CA LYS A 161 -12.46 -4.81 -4.56
C LYS A 161 -11.13 -4.88 -3.81
N SER A 162 -10.80 -3.85 -3.04
CA SER A 162 -9.51 -3.77 -2.34
C SER A 162 -9.37 -4.86 -1.27
N LEU A 163 -8.52 -5.85 -1.57
CA LEU A 163 -8.11 -6.87 -0.60
C LEU A 163 -7.37 -6.27 0.60
N GLN A 164 -6.62 -5.17 0.38
CA GLN A 164 -5.92 -4.44 1.44
C GLN A 164 -6.91 -3.88 2.45
N LEU A 165 -7.96 -3.22 1.99
CA LEU A 165 -9.00 -2.71 2.88
C LEU A 165 -9.78 -3.82 3.58
N THR A 166 -10.04 -4.95 2.92
CA THR A 166 -10.66 -6.11 3.60
C THR A 166 -9.74 -6.69 4.68
N THR A 167 -8.42 -6.75 4.44
CA THR A 167 -7.44 -7.15 5.46
C THR A 167 -7.44 -6.18 6.64
N TYR A 168 -7.45 -4.87 6.38
CA TYR A 168 -7.48 -3.87 7.45
C TYR A 168 -8.78 -3.93 8.26
N TYR A 169 -9.91 -4.14 7.59
CA TYR A 169 -11.21 -4.31 8.24
C TYR A 169 -11.22 -5.51 9.20
N LEU A 170 -10.75 -6.68 8.73
CA LEU A 170 -10.62 -7.87 9.58
C LEU A 170 -9.68 -7.61 10.78
N ALA A 171 -8.52 -7.01 10.52
CA ALA A 171 -7.57 -6.71 11.58
C ALA A 171 -8.16 -5.74 12.62
N TYR A 172 -8.90 -4.73 12.18
CA TYR A 172 -9.61 -3.83 13.08
C TYR A 172 -10.60 -4.58 13.97
N GLN A 173 -11.46 -5.43 13.39
CA GLN A 173 -12.44 -6.20 14.17
C GLN A 173 -11.80 -7.04 15.26
N ILE A 174 -10.66 -7.68 14.95
CA ILE A 174 -9.94 -8.53 15.90
C ILE A 174 -9.29 -7.69 17.01
N ASN A 175 -8.67 -6.55 16.67
CA ASN A 175 -7.93 -5.75 17.63
C ASN A 175 -8.86 -4.91 18.54
N TYR A 176 -9.99 -4.45 18.02
CA TYR A 176 -10.92 -3.57 18.75
C TYR A 176 -12.18 -4.26 19.26
N GLY A 177 -12.47 -5.49 18.80
CA GLY A 177 -13.67 -6.25 19.20
C GLY A 177 -14.98 -5.69 18.67
N CYS A 178 -14.94 -4.77 17.70
CA CYS A 178 -16.09 -4.14 17.06
C CYS A 178 -15.85 -3.87 15.57
N GLU A 179 -16.91 -3.60 14.82
CA GLU A 179 -16.78 -3.24 13.41
C GLU A 179 -16.33 -1.78 13.24
N PRO A 180 -15.43 -1.49 12.27
CA PRO A 180 -15.14 -0.11 11.90
C PRO A 180 -16.35 0.50 11.17
N ALA A 181 -16.43 1.82 11.13
CA ALA A 181 -17.50 2.54 10.43
C ALA A 181 -17.51 2.28 8.91
N GLY A 182 -16.36 1.90 8.36
CA GLY A 182 -16.18 1.54 6.96
C GLY A 182 -14.73 1.67 6.53
N VAL A 183 -14.50 1.53 5.23
CA VAL A 183 -13.17 1.69 4.62
C VAL A 183 -13.21 2.77 3.55
N LYS A 184 -12.14 3.55 3.44
CA LYS A 184 -11.98 4.62 2.45
C LYS A 184 -10.63 4.48 1.72
N LEU A 185 -10.64 4.69 0.41
CA LEU A 185 -9.44 4.93 -0.39
C LEU A 185 -9.38 6.41 -0.75
N ASP A 186 -8.29 7.04 -0.33
CA ASP A 186 -7.99 8.44 -0.59
C ASP A 186 -7.01 8.52 -1.77
N TYR A 187 -7.52 8.73 -2.98
CA TYR A 187 -6.69 8.82 -4.19
C TYR A 187 -6.23 10.25 -4.46
N LEU A 188 -4.91 10.42 -4.56
CA LEU A 188 -4.25 11.60 -5.08
C LEU A 188 -3.90 11.35 -6.55
N VAL A 189 -4.72 11.90 -7.45
CA VAL A 189 -4.60 11.67 -8.89
C VAL A 189 -3.63 12.69 -9.48
N ASN A 190 -2.48 12.21 -9.93
CA ASN A 190 -1.39 12.99 -10.51
C ASN A 190 -1.65 13.28 -11.99
N THR A 191 -2.48 14.29 -12.25
CA THR A 191 -2.72 14.89 -13.57
C THR A 191 -2.11 16.30 -13.64
N LYS A 192 -2.17 16.96 -14.81
CA LYS A 192 -1.67 18.36 -14.97
C LYS A 192 -2.16 19.30 -13.87
N THR A 193 -3.41 19.13 -13.45
CA THR A 193 -3.94 19.66 -12.20
C THR A 193 -4.21 18.44 -11.32
N PRO A 194 -3.44 18.23 -10.24
CA PRO A 194 -3.71 17.15 -9.30
C PRO A 194 -5.11 17.29 -8.70
N LYS A 195 -5.76 16.16 -8.42
CA LYS A 195 -7.08 16.15 -7.78
C LYS A 195 -7.23 15.01 -6.79
N TYR A 196 -8.03 15.25 -5.77
CA TYR A 196 -8.41 14.25 -4.78
C TYR A 196 -9.68 13.51 -5.21
N VAL A 197 -9.71 12.19 -4.99
CA VAL A 197 -10.88 11.34 -5.19
C VAL A 197 -11.00 10.39 -3.99
N GLN A 198 -12.10 10.49 -3.25
CA GLN A 198 -12.42 9.54 -2.18
C GLN A 198 -13.34 8.46 -2.70
N LEU A 199 -13.02 7.20 -2.41
CA LEU A 199 -13.91 6.07 -2.61
C LEU A 199 -14.19 5.41 -1.27
N GLN A 200 -15.45 5.12 -0.96
CA GLN A 200 -15.86 4.49 0.28
C GLN A 200 -16.56 3.16 0.01
N ALA A 201 -16.33 2.17 0.88
CA ALA A 201 -17.04 0.91 0.83
C ALA A 201 -17.29 0.37 2.25
N ALA A 202 -18.31 -0.48 2.39
CA ALA A 202 -18.50 -1.34 3.55
C ALA A 202 -17.79 -2.69 3.32
N ARG A 203 -17.73 -3.52 4.36
CA ARG A 203 -17.34 -4.93 4.26
C ARG A 203 -18.39 -5.80 4.92
N THR A 204 -18.56 -6.97 4.33
CA THR A 204 -19.44 -8.02 4.84
C THR A 204 -18.62 -9.18 5.37
N GLN A 205 -19.24 -10.05 6.17
CA GLN A 205 -18.62 -11.31 6.58
C GLN A 205 -18.23 -12.18 5.38
N GLU A 206 -19.01 -12.15 4.28
CA GLU A 206 -18.69 -12.89 3.07
C GLU A 206 -17.38 -12.43 2.42
N ASP A 207 -17.12 -11.12 2.41
CA ASP A 207 -15.86 -10.54 1.91
C ASP A 207 -14.66 -11.04 2.72
N ILE A 208 -14.81 -11.07 4.05
CA ILE A 208 -13.81 -11.57 4.98
C ILE A 208 -13.55 -13.06 4.74
N ASP A 209 -14.60 -13.87 4.68
CA ASP A 209 -14.49 -15.30 4.46
C ASP A 209 -13.81 -15.60 3.11
N ARG A 210 -14.13 -14.83 2.07
CA ARG A 210 -13.49 -14.94 0.75
C ARG A 210 -12.01 -14.58 0.81
N LEU A 211 -11.66 -13.51 1.53
CA LEU A 211 -10.27 -13.14 1.78
C LEU A 211 -9.52 -14.28 2.51
N LEU A 212 -10.05 -14.80 3.62
CA LEU A 212 -9.42 -15.86 4.40
C LEU A 212 -9.19 -17.13 3.57
N ARG A 213 -10.18 -17.54 2.76
CA ARG A 213 -10.01 -18.65 1.80
C ARG A 213 -8.89 -18.37 0.81
N LEU A 214 -8.83 -17.17 0.24
CA LEU A 214 -7.79 -16.77 -0.70
C LEU A 214 -6.39 -16.83 -0.05
N ILE A 215 -6.26 -16.31 1.19
CA ILE A 215 -5.02 -16.35 1.96
C ILE A 215 -4.56 -17.79 2.16
N GLY A 216 -5.44 -18.68 2.62
CA GLY A 216 -5.11 -20.10 2.82
C GLY A 216 -4.65 -20.79 1.52
N ARG A 217 -5.30 -20.50 0.39
CA ARG A 217 -4.89 -21.04 -0.93
C ARG A 217 -3.52 -20.54 -1.36
N VAL A 218 -3.27 -19.23 -1.22
CA VAL A 218 -1.98 -18.62 -1.57
C VAL A 218 -0.87 -19.15 -0.66
N ALA A 219 -1.09 -19.20 0.66
CA ALA A 219 -0.12 -19.70 1.62
C ALA A 219 0.21 -21.19 1.38
N GLY A 220 -0.80 -22.01 1.06
CA GLY A 220 -0.60 -23.41 0.69
C GLY A 220 0.24 -23.56 -0.60
N ALA A 221 -0.03 -22.74 -1.62
CA ALA A 221 0.73 -22.77 -2.87
C ALA A 221 2.19 -22.31 -2.69
N ILE A 222 2.42 -21.27 -1.88
CA ILE A 222 3.77 -20.82 -1.49
C ILE A 222 4.50 -21.95 -0.75
N SER A 223 3.85 -22.59 0.22
CA SER A 223 4.43 -23.67 1.01
C SER A 223 4.78 -24.90 0.18
N ALA A 224 4.05 -25.14 -0.92
CA ALA A 224 4.31 -26.21 -1.88
C ALA A 224 5.40 -25.85 -2.91
N GLY A 225 5.93 -24.63 -2.90
CA GLY A 225 6.95 -24.18 -3.85
C GLY A 225 6.42 -23.85 -5.25
N ASN A 226 5.12 -23.58 -5.38
CA ASN A 226 4.50 -23.31 -6.69
C ASN A 226 4.82 -21.89 -7.17
N PHE A 227 5.92 -21.73 -7.91
CA PHE A 227 6.39 -20.42 -8.35
C PHE A 227 6.46 -20.32 -9.88
N TYR A 228 5.33 -20.43 -10.57
CA TYR A 228 5.31 -20.27 -12.03
C TYR A 228 5.35 -18.79 -12.47
N PRO A 229 5.92 -18.48 -13.64
CA PRO A 229 5.78 -17.17 -14.26
C PRO A 229 4.34 -16.97 -14.76
N ASN A 230 3.85 -15.72 -14.72
CA ASN A 230 2.55 -15.34 -15.27
C ASN A 230 2.75 -14.50 -16.55
N PRO A 231 2.98 -15.13 -17.71
CA PRO A 231 3.25 -14.43 -18.96
C PRO A 231 2.07 -13.60 -19.47
N THR A 232 0.84 -13.89 -19.00
CA THR A 232 -0.37 -13.14 -19.38
C THR A 232 -0.59 -11.87 -18.56
N SER A 233 0.21 -11.65 -17.51
CA SER A 233 0.14 -10.40 -16.74
C SER A 233 0.55 -9.21 -17.62
N PHE A 234 -0.22 -8.14 -17.59
CA PHE A 234 0.11 -6.89 -18.30
C PHE A 234 1.45 -6.27 -17.84
N MET A 235 1.93 -6.66 -16.66
CA MET A 235 3.23 -6.26 -16.11
C MET A 235 4.39 -7.14 -16.59
N CYS A 236 4.12 -8.27 -17.27
CA CYS A 236 5.15 -9.22 -17.68
C CYS A 236 5.85 -8.75 -18.96
N SER A 237 6.77 -7.80 -18.82
CA SER A 237 7.64 -7.32 -19.89
C SER A 237 8.97 -6.83 -19.32
N GLU A 238 9.98 -6.69 -20.19
CA GLU A 238 11.28 -6.11 -19.82
C GLU A 238 11.14 -4.71 -19.22
N LYS A 239 10.22 -3.90 -19.77
CA LYS A 239 9.98 -2.52 -19.31
C LYS A 239 9.23 -2.43 -17.98
N ASN A 240 8.30 -3.35 -17.70
CA ASN A 240 7.35 -3.21 -16.58
C ASN A 240 7.66 -4.13 -15.38
N CYS A 241 8.40 -5.21 -15.59
CA CYS A 241 8.76 -6.14 -14.51
C CYS A 241 10.22 -5.94 -14.09
N GLN A 242 10.42 -5.37 -12.90
CA GLN A 242 11.75 -5.19 -12.30
C GLN A 242 12.55 -6.50 -12.07
N TYR A 243 11.90 -7.66 -12.24
CA TYR A 243 12.51 -8.98 -12.14
C TYR A 243 12.64 -9.70 -13.48
N TRP A 244 12.33 -9.05 -14.60
CA TRP A 244 12.27 -9.68 -15.93
C TRP A 244 13.53 -10.48 -16.26
N GLN A 245 14.70 -9.85 -16.15
CA GLN A 245 15.98 -10.47 -16.50
C GLN A 245 16.34 -11.66 -15.59
N HIS A 246 15.96 -11.61 -14.30
CA HIS A 246 16.12 -12.75 -13.40
C HIS A 246 15.12 -13.87 -13.74
N CYS A 247 13.88 -13.51 -14.05
CA CYS A 247 12.82 -14.45 -14.38
C CYS A 247 13.17 -15.25 -15.64
N GLN A 248 13.60 -14.60 -16.72
CA GLN A 248 13.96 -15.24 -18.01
C GLN A 248 15.15 -16.22 -17.90
N LYS A 249 16.00 -16.06 -16.87
CA LYS A 249 17.14 -16.95 -16.63
C LYS A 249 16.78 -18.16 -15.79
N GLU A 250 15.71 -18.07 -15.01
CA GLU A 250 15.39 -19.03 -13.95
C GLU A 250 14.15 -19.88 -14.23
N PHE A 251 13.13 -19.29 -14.85
CA PHE A 251 11.84 -19.91 -15.17
C PHE A 251 11.65 -20.05 -16.67
#